data_AF-A0A7V4MFE7-F1
#
_entry.id   AF-A0A7V4MFE7-F1
#
_cell.length_a   1.000
_cell.length_b   1.000
_cell.length_c   1.000
_cell.angle_alpha   90.00
_cell.angle_beta   90.00
_cell.angle_gamma   90.00
#
_symmetry.space_group_name_H-M   'P 1'
#
loop_
_entity.id
_entity.type
_entity.pdbx_description
1 polymer ?
#
loop_
_entity_poly.entity_id
_entity_poly.type
_entity_poly.pdbx_seq_one_letter_code
_entity_poly.pdbx_strand_id
1 'polypeptide(L)'
;MKSSKLTAFLLGATSVSAILSILLVGAVHQGAKEMRQLQLQLAFINQTQPMINALAMELRAYSERNPAINPILYAAKIKPVPATPPGNTNPAPRPTR
;
A
#
# COMPACT_ATOMS: atom_id res chain seq x y z
N MET A 1 -6.14 22.67 61.53
CA MET A 1 -5.76 21.67 60.51
C MET A 1 -7.04 21.13 59.84
N LYS A 2 -7.50 21.70 58.72
CA LYS A 2 -8.76 21.31 58.03
C LYS A 2 -8.62 21.15 56.50
N SER A 3 -7.41 21.22 55.94
CA SER A 3 -7.14 21.16 54.50
C SER A 3 -7.06 19.76 53.91
N SER A 4 -7.05 18.70 54.74
CA SER A 4 -6.79 17.31 54.31
C SER A 4 -7.71 16.80 53.20
N LYS A 5 -8.97 17.27 53.13
CA LYS A 5 -9.93 16.84 52.09
C LYS A 5 -9.64 17.49 50.73
N LEU A 6 -9.29 18.77 50.72
CA LEU A 6 -8.94 19.50 49.51
C LEU A 6 -7.62 18.99 48.93
N THR A 7 -6.63 18.75 49.78
CA THR A 7 -5.33 18.23 49.33
C THR A 7 -5.44 16.81 48.77
N ALA A 8 -6.24 15.94 49.40
CA ALA A 8 -6.51 14.59 48.88
C ALA A 8 -7.26 14.63 47.53
N PHE A 9 -8.21 15.56 47.38
CA PHE A 9 -8.92 15.75 46.11
C PHE A 9 -8.00 16.24 45.00
N LEU A 10 -7.15 17.25 45.26
CA LEU A 10 -6.15 17.70 44.29
C LEU A 10 -5.19 16.56 43.93
N LEU A 11 -4.69 15.82 44.91
CA LEU A 11 -3.78 14.71 44.65
C LEU A 11 -4.43 13.62 43.79
N GLY A 12 -5.70 13.30 44.03
CA GLY A 12 -6.48 12.38 43.21
C GLY A 12 -6.75 12.91 41.81
N ALA A 13 -7.16 14.16 41.65
CA ALA A 13 -7.41 14.76 40.34
C ALA A 13 -6.13 14.82 39.49
N THR A 14 -5.00 15.14 40.12
CA THR A 14 -3.71 15.23 39.43
C THR A 14 -3.20 13.85 39.01
N SER A 15 -3.37 12.83 39.86
CA SER A 15 -2.97 11.46 39.51
C SER A 15 -3.83 10.88 38.39
N VAL A 16 -5.15 11.11 38.41
CA VAL A 16 -6.05 10.70 37.33
C VAL A 16 -5.70 11.43 36.02
N SER A 17 -5.43 12.74 36.08
CA SER A 17 -5.01 13.51 34.90
C SER A 17 -3.70 12.99 34.30
N ALA A 18 -2.72 12.65 35.14
CA ALA A 18 -1.45 12.09 34.69
C ALA A 18 -1.63 10.71 34.03
N ILE A 19 -2.44 9.83 34.63
CA ILE A 19 -2.74 8.51 34.06
C ILE A 19 -3.45 8.66 32.71
N LEU A 20 -4.45 9.53 32.62
CA LEU A 20 -5.18 9.79 31.38
C LEU A 20 -4.25 10.28 30.27
N SER A 21 -3.31 11.17 30.60
CA SER A 21 -2.31 11.67 29.66
C SER A 21 -1.44 10.54 29.09
N ILE A 22 -0.97 9.62 29.93
CA ILE A 22 -0.14 8.50 29.49
C ILE A 22 -0.93 7.56 28.56
N LEU A 23 -2.20 7.29 28.89
CA LEU A 23 -3.06 6.44 28.06
C LEU A 23 -3.32 7.06 26.68
N LEU A 24 -3.61 8.37 26.61
CA LEU A 24 -3.79 9.07 25.34
C LEU A 24 -2.53 9.01 24.48
N VAL A 25 -1.35 9.29 25.07
CA VAL A 25 -0.08 9.24 24.34
C VAL A 25 0.18 7.83 23.80
N GLY A 26 -0.11 6.79 24.60
CA GLY A 26 -0.02 5.40 24.17
C GLY A 26 -0.93 5.07 22.99
N ALA A 27 -2.21 5.49 23.05
CA ALA A 27 -3.18 5.25 21.99
C ALA A 27 -2.80 5.97 20.67
N VAL A 28 -2.36 7.22 20.75
CA VAL A 28 -1.90 7.98 19.58
C VAL A 28 -0.63 7.36 18.99
N HIS A 29 0.30 6.88 19.82
CA HIS A 29 1.50 6.19 19.32
C HIS A 29 1.20 4.88 18.61
N GLN A 30 0.16 4.14 19.01
CA GLN A 30 -0.24 2.91 18.35
C GLN A 30 -0.81 3.21 16.95
N GLY A 31 -1.75 4.15 16.84
CA GLY A 31 -2.32 4.54 15.54
C GLY A 31 -1.29 5.17 14.57
N ALA A 32 -0.32 5.92 15.11
CA ALA A 32 0.73 6.52 14.29
C ALA A 32 1.70 5.49 13.68
N LYS A 33 1.91 4.34 14.34
CA LYS A 33 2.78 3.28 13.81
C LYS A 33 2.20 2.65 12.54
N GLU A 34 0.90 2.40 12.52
CA GLU A 34 0.21 1.82 11.36
C GLU A 34 0.26 2.77 10.15
N MET A 35 -0.01 4.06 10.37
CA MET A 35 0.10 5.08 9.31
C MET A 35 1.53 5.19 8.79
N ARG A 36 2.53 5.12 9.68
CA ARG A 36 3.94 5.21 9.29
C ARG A 36 4.39 4.00 8.47
N GLN A 37 3.90 2.81 8.79
CA GLN A 37 4.20 1.62 7.98
C GLN A 37 3.59 1.72 6.57
N LEU A 38 2.34 2.18 6.45
CA LEU A 38 1.70 2.36 5.16
C LEU A 38 2.40 3.44 4.32
N GLN A 39 2.76 4.57 4.96
CA GLN A 39 3.49 5.65 4.30
C GLN A 39 4.89 5.21 3.83
N LEU A 40 5.60 4.38 4.61
CA LEU A 40 6.90 3.84 4.19
C LEU A 40 6.76 2.90 3.00
N GLN A 41 5.72 2.05 2.98
CA GLN A 41 5.45 1.18 1.83
C GLN A 41 5.11 1.99 0.58
N LEU A 42 4.27 3.02 0.71
CA LEU A 42 3.93 3.95 -0.37
C LEU A 42 5.15 4.72 -0.87
N ALA A 43 6.01 5.19 0.03
CA ALA A 43 7.26 5.86 -0.34
C ALA A 43 8.19 4.91 -1.10
N PHE A 44 8.32 3.66 -0.64
CA PHE A 44 9.12 2.65 -1.32
C PHE A 44 8.57 2.31 -2.71
N ILE A 45 7.26 2.16 -2.85
CA ILE A 45 6.60 1.93 -4.15
C ILE A 45 6.83 3.13 -5.07
N ASN A 46 6.56 4.35 -4.62
CA ASN A 46 6.75 5.55 -5.44
C ASN A 46 8.21 5.76 -5.87
N GLN A 47 9.17 5.35 -5.04
CA GLN A 47 10.59 5.43 -5.37
C GLN A 47 11.04 4.33 -6.34
N THR A 48 10.43 3.14 -6.30
CA THR A 48 10.81 2.00 -7.15
C THR A 48 10.10 1.97 -8.50
N GLN A 49 8.87 2.49 -8.58
CA GLN A 49 8.10 2.64 -9.83
C GLN A 49 8.89 3.32 -10.98
N PRO A 50 9.59 4.45 -10.79
CA PRO A 50 10.34 5.08 -11.89
C PRO A 50 11.50 4.20 -12.37
N MET A 51 12.14 3.44 -11.47
CA MET A 51 13.22 2.52 -11.83
C MET A 51 12.70 1.33 -12.65
N ILE A 52 11.54 0.78 -12.28
CA ILE A 52 10.88 -0.29 -13.02
C ILE A 52 10.44 0.21 -14.40
N ASN A 53 9.88 1.42 -14.49
CA ASN A 53 9.47 2.01 -15.76
C ASN A 53 10.65 2.30 -16.69
N ALA A 54 11.77 2.79 -16.14
CA ALA A 54 13.00 2.98 -16.90
C ALA A 54 13.52 1.64 -17.47
N LEU A 55 13.58 0.61 -16.63
CA LEU A 55 14.00 -0.73 -17.04
C LEU A 55 13.05 -1.31 -18.10
N ALA A 56 11.74 -1.14 -17.94
CA ALA A 56 10.74 -1.57 -18.91
C ALA A 56 10.92 -0.87 -20.27
N MET A 57 11.26 0.43 -20.26
CA MET A 57 11.54 1.20 -21.48
C MET A 57 12.83 0.72 -22.17
N GLU A 58 13.88 0.43 -21.41
CA GLU A 58 15.13 -0.14 -21.91
C GLU A 58 14.94 -1.55 -22.49
N LEU A 59 14.19 -2.41 -21.81
CA LEU A 59 13.85 -3.74 -22.34
C LEU A 59 13.02 -3.63 -23.63
N ARG A 60 12.10 -2.66 -23.72
CA ARG A 60 11.36 -2.41 -24.94
C ARG A 60 12.28 -1.97 -26.08
N ALA A 61 13.23 -1.07 -25.82
CA ALA A 61 14.24 -0.66 -26.80
C ALA A 61 15.17 -1.82 -27.21
N TYR A 62 15.53 -2.69 -26.26
CA TYR A 62 16.32 -3.90 -26.55
C TYR A 62 15.53 -4.93 -27.35
N SER A 63 14.21 -5.02 -27.15
CA SER A 63 13.32 -5.93 -27.89
C SER A 63 13.26 -5.66 -29.38
N GLU A 64 13.48 -4.41 -29.79
CA GLU A 64 13.55 -4.01 -31.20
C GLU A 64 14.82 -4.56 -31.88
N ARG A 65 15.89 -4.79 -31.11
CA ARG A 65 17.14 -5.42 -31.60
C ARG A 65 17.15 -6.92 -31.44
N ASN A 66 16.42 -7.44 -30.45
CA ASN A 66 16.39 -8.87 -30.11
C ASN A 66 14.94 -9.33 -29.89
N PRO A 67 14.23 -9.73 -30.96
CA PRO A 67 12.82 -10.06 -30.90
C PRO A 67 12.50 -11.31 -30.06
N ALA A 68 13.51 -12.11 -29.71
CA ALA A 68 13.37 -13.29 -28.85
C ALA A 68 12.88 -12.98 -27.42
N ILE A 69 12.98 -11.73 -26.97
CA ILE A 69 12.60 -11.30 -25.60
C ILE A 69 11.17 -10.74 -25.56
N ASN A 70 10.55 -10.48 -26.71
CA ASN A 70 9.14 -10.09 -26.82
C ASN A 70 8.17 -10.98 -26.01
N PRO A 71 8.26 -12.33 -25.97
CA PRO A 71 7.37 -13.15 -25.14
C PRO A 71 7.43 -12.80 -23.65
N ILE A 72 8.60 -12.42 -23.13
CA ILE A 72 8.78 -12.00 -21.74
C ILE A 72 8.16 -10.61 -21.51
N LEU A 73 8.28 -9.72 -22.49
CA LEU A 73 7.71 -8.37 -22.43
C LEU A 73 6.17 -8.33 -22.54
N TYR A 74 5.59 -9.30 -23.26
CA TYR A 74 4.16 -9.55 -23.30
C TYR A 74 3.65 -10.14 -21.97
N ALA A 75 4.36 -11.13 -21.42
CA ALA A 75 4.04 -11.71 -20.12
C ALA A 75 4.13 -10.69 -18.97
N ALA A 76 5.11 -9.78 -19.04
CA ALA A 76 5.29 -8.69 -18.08
C ALA A 76 4.35 -7.48 -18.31
N LYS A 77 3.46 -7.53 -19.33
CA LYS A 77 2.57 -6.42 -19.75
C LYS A 77 3.28 -5.09 -20.06
N ILE A 78 4.60 -5.13 -20.30
CA ILE A 78 5.42 -3.96 -20.64
C ILE A 78 5.21 -3.56 -22.12
N LYS A 79 4.96 -4.56 -22.99
CA LYS A 79 4.52 -4.36 -24.37
C LYS A 79 3.06 -4.83 -24.45
N PRO A 80 2.12 -4.04 -25.00
CA PRO A 80 0.78 -4.53 -25.29
C PRO A 80 0.92 -5.80 -26.14
N VAL A 81 0.31 -6.90 -25.71
CA VAL A 81 0.14 -8.06 -26.58
C VAL A 81 -0.51 -7.54 -27.85
N PRO A 82 0.06 -7.74 -29.05
CA PRO A 82 -0.63 -7.37 -30.28
C PRO A 82 -1.99 -8.05 -30.22
N ALA A 83 -3.04 -7.24 -30.21
CA ALA A 83 -4.40 -7.73 -30.10
C ALA A 83 -4.61 -8.75 -31.23
N THR A 84 -4.72 -10.02 -30.86
CA THR A 84 -5.36 -11.00 -31.73
C THR A 84 -6.72 -10.40 -32.07
N PRO A 85 -7.16 -10.40 -33.35
CA PRO A 85 -8.48 -9.92 -33.72
C PRO A 85 -9.52 -10.55 -32.79
N PRO A 86 -10.63 -9.85 -32.46
CA PRO A 86 -11.64 -10.36 -31.55
C PRO A 86 -12.27 -11.62 -32.15
N GLY A 87 -11.69 -12.77 -31.81
CA GLY A 87 -12.25 -14.09 -32.04
C GLY A 87 -13.41 -14.26 -31.09
N ASN A 88 -14.60 -13.89 -31.57
CA ASN A 88 -15.86 -14.57 -31.31
C ASN A 88 -15.96 -15.39 -30.00
N THR A 89 -15.99 -14.71 -28.85
CA THR A 89 -16.55 -15.29 -27.62
C THR A 89 -18.08 -15.30 -27.73
N ASN A 90 -18.63 -16.17 -28.58
CA ASN A 90 -20.02 -16.60 -28.43
C ASN A 90 -19.99 -18.06 -27.97
N PRO A 91 -20.39 -18.38 -26.72
CA PRO A 91 -20.53 -19.77 -26.30
C PRO A 91 -21.64 -20.42 -27.14
N ALA A 92 -21.30 -21.49 -27.85
CA ALA A 92 -22.24 -22.26 -28.66
C ALA A 92 -23.46 -22.71 -27.81
N PRO A 93 -24.71 -22.49 -28.26
CA PRO A 93 -25.87 -23.02 -27.58
C PRO A 93 -25.90 -24.55 -27.68
N ARG A 94 -26.08 -25.18 -26.52
CA ARG A 94 -26.16 -26.63 -26.27
C ARG A 94 -27.18 -27.29 -27.23
N PRO A 95 -26.87 -28.43 -27.88
CA PRO A 95 -27.81 -29.13 -28.74
C PRO A 95 -28.89 -29.82 -27.89
N THR A 96 -30.15 -29.40 -28.04
CA THR A 96 -31.33 -30.15 -27.57
C THR A 96 -31.65 -31.25 -28.58
N ARG A 97 -31.68 -32.49 -28.10
CA ARG A 97 -32.19 -33.68 -28.78
C ARG A 97 -33.69 -33.82 -28.54
#